data_AF-A0A2A7SSX1-F1
#
_entry.id   AF-A0A2A7SSX1-F1
#
_cell.length_a   1.000
_cell.length_b   1.000
_cell.length_c   1.000
_cell.angle_alpha   90.00
_cell.angle_beta   90.00
_cell.angle_gamma   90.00
#
_symmetry.space_group_name_H-M   'P 1'
#
loop_
_entity.id
_entity.type
_entity.pdbx_description
1 polymer ?
#
loop_
_entity_poly.entity_id
_entity_poly.type
_entity_poly.pdbx_seq_one_letter_code
_entity_poly.pdbx_strand_id
1 'polypeptide(L)'
;MKVVYKSIKPYGFEQIILNNQENIPENCTEIKPPVPNWKPKFDFKNNRWIEMATDEEKKGSAVDDVTELEKLKRENEELKKAAEEQTIQMTDTQLAIAEVYEMLVPASKEAK
;
A
#
# COMPACT_ATOMS: atom_id res chain seq x y z
N MET A 1 23.50 16.32 7.58
CA MET A 1 22.15 16.70 7.17
C MET A 1 21.21 16.48 8.34
N LYS A 2 20.37 17.45 8.67
CA LYS A 2 19.34 17.36 9.69
C LYS A 2 17.98 17.66 9.08
N VAL A 3 16.94 17.01 9.59
CA VAL A 3 15.57 17.21 9.13
C VAL A 3 14.90 18.21 10.07
N VAL A 4 14.32 19.25 9.50
CA VAL A 4 13.51 20.23 10.23
C VAL A 4 12.13 20.34 9.60
N TYR A 5 11.18 20.78 10.40
CA TYR A 5 9.79 20.94 10.03
C TYR A 5 9.42 22.41 10.12
N LYS A 6 9.09 23.01 8.98
CA LYS A 6 8.59 24.38 8.89
C LYS A 6 7.09 24.39 9.11
N SER A 7 6.60 25.11 10.11
CA SER A 7 5.16 25.20 10.36
C SER A 7 4.47 26.10 9.33
N ILE A 8 3.37 25.62 8.74
CA ILE A 8 2.56 26.34 7.75
C ILE A 8 1.30 26.88 8.44
N LYS A 9 0.89 28.10 8.07
CA LYS A 9 -0.37 28.70 8.55
C LYS A 9 -1.49 28.43 7.54
N PRO A 10 -2.73 28.13 7.99
CA PRO A 10 -3.19 28.11 9.39
C PRO A 10 -2.81 26.84 10.18
N TYR A 11 -2.53 25.74 9.48
CA TYR A 11 -2.04 24.46 10.01
C TYR A 11 -1.25 23.74 8.90
N GLY A 12 -0.48 22.72 9.27
CA GLY A 12 0.38 21.93 8.39
C GLY A 12 1.88 22.16 8.64
N PHE A 13 2.70 21.40 7.92
CA PHE A 13 4.15 21.53 7.95
C PHE A 13 4.80 21.11 6.63
N GLU A 14 5.99 21.63 6.38
CA GLU A 14 6.87 21.23 5.29
C GLU A 14 8.15 20.63 5.89
N GLN A 15 8.59 19.49 5.36
CA GLN A 15 9.86 18.88 5.76
C GLN A 15 10.99 19.47 4.91
N ILE A 16 12.01 20.00 5.58
CA ILE A 16 13.18 20.61 4.94
C ILE A 16 14.43 19.89 5.45
N ILE A 17 15.39 19.65 4.56
CA ILE A 17 16.70 19.09 4.91
C ILE A 17 17.69 20.23 4.95
N LEU A 18 18.31 20.45 6.11
CA LEU A 18 19.35 21.46 6.31
C LEU A 18 20.71 20.80 6.52
N ASN A 19 21.80 21.52 6.22
CA ASN A 19 23.12 21.07 6.64
C ASN A 19 23.27 21.18 8.17
N ASN A 20 24.10 20.32 8.76
CA ASN A 20 24.28 20.30 10.22
C ASN A 20 24.87 21.60 10.77
N GLN A 21 25.60 22.33 9.92
CA GLN A 21 26.26 23.59 10.26
C GLN A 21 25.33 24.81 10.17
N GLU A 22 24.13 24.65 9.59
CA GLU A 22 23.18 25.75 9.43
C GLU A 22 22.28 25.91 10.66
N ASN A 23 21.99 27.16 11.02
CA ASN A 23 21.02 27.47 12.07
C ASN A 23 19.61 27.14 11.60
N ILE A 24 18.75 26.73 12.54
CA ILE A 24 17.35 26.43 12.24
C ILE A 24 16.62 27.77 12.06
N PRO A 25 15.90 27.98 10.95
CA PRO A 25 15.09 29.18 10.76
C PRO A 25 14.02 29.32 11.85
N GLU A 26 13.63 30.55 12.18
CA GLU A 26 12.73 30.86 13.30
C GLU A 26 11.34 30.19 13.20
N ASN A 27 10.88 29.90 11.99
CA ASN A 27 9.62 29.21 11.71
C ASN A 27 9.75 27.69 11.57
N CYS A 28 10.92 27.14 11.91
CA CYS A 28 11.24 25.72 11.80
C CYS A 28 11.52 25.11 13.16
N THR A 29 11.28 23.81 13.28
CA THR A 29 11.58 23.02 14.48
C THR A 29 12.16 21.67 14.09
N GLU A 30 13.02 21.10 14.93
CA GLU A 30 13.47 19.70 14.78
C GLU A 30 12.44 18.72 15.38
N ILE A 31 11.44 19.22 16.10
CA ILE A 31 10.42 18.40 16.74
C ILE A 31 9.54 17.79 15.66
N LYS A 32 9.52 16.46 15.61
CA LYS A 32 8.71 15.71 14.66
C LYS A 32 7.22 15.98 14.89
N PRO A 33 6.44 16.24 13.82
CA PRO A 33 5.00 16.37 13.93
C PRO A 33 4.35 15.04 14.33
N PRO A 34 3.17 15.10 14.99
CA PRO A 34 2.47 13.93 15.50
C PRO A 34 2.03 13.00 14.37
N VAL A 35 1.81 11.72 14.66
CA VAL A 35 1.22 10.78 13.70
C VAL A 35 0.06 10.07 14.41
N PRO A 36 -1.17 10.12 13.88
CA PRO A 36 -1.61 10.81 12.66
C PRO A 36 -1.56 12.35 12.75
N ASN A 37 -1.47 13.02 11.60
CA ASN A 37 -1.33 14.48 11.45
C ASN A 37 -2.67 15.16 11.16
N TRP A 38 -3.52 15.39 12.16
CA TRP A 38 -4.83 16.01 11.97
C TRP A 38 -4.76 17.53 12.19
N LYS A 39 -4.52 18.26 11.09
CA LYS A 39 -4.34 19.73 11.09
C LYS A 39 -3.31 20.17 12.16
N PRO A 40 -2.07 19.65 12.10
CA PRO A 40 -1.04 19.96 13.09
C PRO A 40 -0.64 21.44 13.00
N LYS A 41 -0.49 22.10 14.14
CA LYS A 41 0.02 23.47 14.23
C LYS A 41 1.14 23.51 15.27
N PHE A 42 2.25 24.18 14.98
CA PHE A 42 3.33 24.28 15.95
C PHE A 42 3.10 25.47 16.89
N ASP A 43 3.10 25.18 18.20
CA ASP A 43 3.09 26.18 19.25
C ASP A 43 4.53 26.51 19.64
N PHE A 44 5.07 27.58 19.07
CA PHE A 44 6.43 28.05 19.34
C PHE A 44 6.64 28.53 20.79
N LYS A 45 5.56 28.89 21.52
CA LYS A 45 5.69 29.30 22.93
C LYS A 45 5.90 28.09 23.83
N ASN A 46 5.18 27.00 23.57
CA ASN A 46 5.27 25.76 24.33
C ASN A 46 6.20 24.71 23.68
N ASN A 47 6.83 25.07 22.57
CA ASN A 47 7.72 24.24 21.77
C ASN A 47 7.14 22.84 21.48
N ARG A 48 5.88 22.77 21.04
CA ARG A 48 5.18 21.50 20.76
C ARG A 48 4.17 21.61 19.62
N TRP A 49 3.87 20.49 18.97
CA TRP A 49 2.75 20.40 18.03
C TRP A 49 1.42 20.29 18.79
N ILE A 50 0.40 20.99 18.27
CA ILE A 50 -0.98 20.90 18.73
C ILE A 50 -1.87 20.45 17.56
N GLU A 51 -2.78 19.54 17.85
CA GLU A 51 -3.73 18.99 16.89
C GLU A 51 -5.01 19.85 16.92
N MET A 52 -5.31 20.51 15.80
CA MET A 52 -6.43 21.46 15.72
C MET A 52 -7.71 20.84 15.16
N ALA A 53 -7.67 19.58 14.71
CA ALA A 53 -8.86 18.88 14.23
C ALA A 53 -9.84 18.56 15.36
N THR A 54 -11.14 18.65 15.06
CA THR A 54 -12.19 18.22 16.00
C THR A 54 -12.24 16.70 16.10
N ASP A 55 -12.90 16.18 17.13
CA ASP A 55 -13.04 14.73 17.31
C ASP A 55 -13.85 14.08 16.19
N GLU A 56 -14.78 14.80 15.57
CA GLU A 56 -15.52 14.37 14.37
C GLU A 56 -14.60 14.28 13.15
N GLU A 57 -13.68 15.24 12.98
CA GLU A 57 -12.73 15.24 11.86
C GLU A 57 -11.70 14.12 12.01
N LYS A 58 -11.27 13.81 13.25
CA LYS A 58 -10.39 12.67 13.55
C LYS A 58 -11.08 11.31 13.38
N LYS A 59 -12.42 11.27 13.48
CA LYS A 59 -13.25 10.09 13.15
C LYS A 59 -13.45 9.91 11.64
N GLY A 60 -13.05 10.90 10.82
CA GLY A 60 -13.00 10.73 9.37
C GLY A 60 -11.93 9.71 9.03
N SER A 61 -12.35 8.59 8.43
CA SER A 61 -11.49 7.47 8.01
C SER A 61 -10.37 7.93 7.07
N ALA A 62 -9.23 8.28 7.63
CA ALA A 62 -7.97 8.23 6.90
C ALA A 62 -7.02 7.40 7.76
N VAL A 63 -6.75 6.18 7.28
CA VAL A 63 -5.83 5.18 7.85
C VAL A 63 -6.44 4.20 8.85
N ASP A 64 -7.49 3.47 8.47
CA ASP A 64 -7.82 2.15 9.09
C ASP A 64 -7.64 0.95 8.12
N ASP A 65 -7.29 1.21 6.86
CA ASP A 65 -7.27 0.17 5.83
C ASP A 65 -5.90 -0.48 5.61
N VAL A 66 -5.03 -0.49 6.63
CA VAL A 66 -3.95 -1.49 6.67
C VAL A 66 -4.57 -2.89 6.66
N THR A 67 -5.69 -3.05 7.37
CA THR A 67 -6.46 -4.29 7.42
C THR A 67 -7.08 -4.65 6.06
N GLU A 68 -7.66 -3.69 5.34
CA GLU A 68 -8.20 -3.96 4.01
C GLU A 68 -7.11 -4.23 2.98
N LEU A 69 -5.97 -3.53 3.04
CA LEU A 69 -4.86 -3.80 2.14
C LEU A 69 -4.26 -5.19 2.36
N GLU A 70 -4.14 -5.64 3.62
CA GLU A 70 -3.72 -7.01 3.95
C GLU A 70 -4.75 -8.05 3.50
N LYS A 71 -6.05 -7.76 3.67
CA LYS A 71 -7.15 -8.61 3.20
C LYS A 71 -7.13 -8.75 1.68
N LEU A 72 -6.98 -7.64 0.95
CA LEU A 72 -6.85 -7.60 -0.50
C LEU A 72 -5.63 -8.37 -1.01
N LYS A 73 -4.50 -8.31 -0.28
CA LYS A 73 -3.31 -9.12 -0.63
C LYS A 73 -3.60 -10.61 -0.50
N ARG A 74 -4.24 -11.03 0.59
CA ARG A 74 -4.62 -12.44 0.80
C ARG A 74 -5.58 -12.94 -0.27
N GLU A 75 -6.62 -12.16 -0.58
CA GLU A 75 -7.59 -12.52 -1.64
C GLU A 75 -6.91 -12.65 -3.01
N ASN A 76 -5.95 -11.77 -3.35
CA ASN A 76 -5.19 -11.88 -4.59
C ASN A 76 -4.29 -13.12 -4.64
N GLU A 77 -3.66 -13.49 -3.53
CA GLU A 77 -2.85 -14.72 -3.46
C GLU A 77 -3.69 -15.98 -3.62
N GLU A 78 -4.88 -16.02 -3.00
CA GLU A 78 -5.82 -17.14 -3.14
C GLU A 78 -6.36 -17.26 -4.58
N LEU A 79 -6.77 -16.13 -5.19
CA LEU A 79 -7.21 -16.10 -6.59
C LEU A 79 -6.12 -16.56 -7.55
N LYS A 80 -4.86 -16.15 -7.32
CA LYS A 80 -3.73 -16.55 -8.15
C LYS A 80 -3.50 -18.07 -8.09
N LYS A 81 -3.54 -18.67 -6.90
CA LYS A 81 -3.43 -20.12 -6.73
C LYS A 81 -4.54 -20.87 -7.44
N ALA A 82 -5.79 -20.42 -7.29
CA ALA A 82 -6.93 -21.03 -7.97
C ALA A 82 -6.79 -20.98 -9.50
N ALA A 83 -6.30 -19.86 -10.05
CA ALA A 83 -6.06 -19.72 -11.48
C ALA A 83 -4.91 -20.63 -11.98
N GLU A 84 -3.83 -20.77 -11.20
CA GLU A 84 -2.72 -21.68 -11.51
C GLU A 84 -3.20 -23.15 -11.51
N GLU A 85 -3.95 -23.57 -10.49
CA GLU A 85 -4.52 -24.92 -10.41
C GLU A 85 -5.47 -25.21 -11.57
N GLN A 86 -6.34 -24.26 -11.92
CA GLN A 86 -7.24 -24.39 -13.06
C GLN A 86 -6.47 -24.52 -14.38
N THR A 87 -5.37 -23.79 -14.54
CA THR A 87 -4.52 -23.87 -15.73
C THR A 87 -3.84 -25.24 -15.85
N ILE A 88 -3.37 -25.80 -14.73
CA ILE A 88 -2.78 -27.14 -14.69
C ILE A 88 -3.83 -28.18 -15.07
N GLN A 89 -5.00 -28.17 -14.42
CA GLN A 89 -6.09 -29.11 -14.71
C GLN A 89 -6.54 -29.04 -16.18
N MET A 90 -6.64 -27.84 -16.75
CA MET A 90 -6.98 -27.66 -18.15
C MET A 90 -5.92 -28.26 -19.07
N THR A 91 -4.64 -28.09 -18.74
CA THR A 91 -3.52 -28.65 -19.52
C THR A 91 -3.50 -30.17 -19.45
N ASP A 92 -3.66 -30.75 -18.26
CA ASP A 92 -3.74 -32.20 -18.06
C ASP A 92 -4.92 -32.80 -18.84
N THR A 93 -6.06 -32.12 -18.82
CA THR A 93 -7.24 -32.54 -19.58
C THR A 93 -6.96 -32.49 -21.09
N GLN A 94 -6.31 -31.44 -21.59
CA GLN A 94 -5.94 -31.35 -23.01
C GLN A 94 -4.95 -32.44 -23.43
N LEU A 95 -3.98 -32.79 -22.58
CA LEU A 95 -3.05 -33.89 -22.81
C LEU A 95 -3.79 -35.24 -22.89
N ALA A 96 -4.65 -35.54 -21.91
CA ALA A 96 -5.44 -36.77 -21.91
C ALA A 96 -6.34 -36.88 -23.16
N ILE A 97 -6.95 -35.76 -23.59
CA ILE A 97 -7.73 -35.70 -24.83
C ILE A 97 -6.84 -36.00 -26.04
N ALA A 98 -5.65 -35.39 -26.13
CA ALA A 98 -4.72 -35.61 -27.24
C ALA A 98 -4.26 -37.08 -27.33
N GLU A 99 -3.91 -37.70 -26.21
CA GLU A 99 -3.53 -39.13 -26.14
C GLU A 99 -4.66 -40.03 -26.66
N VAL A 100 -5.91 -39.75 -26.27
CA VAL A 100 -7.08 -40.49 -26.76
C VAL A 100 -7.27 -40.32 -28.28
N TYR A 101 -7.10 -39.10 -28.80
CA TYR A 101 -7.16 -38.87 -30.24
C TYR A 101 -6.06 -39.64 -31.01
N GLU A 102 -4.83 -39.67 -30.49
CA GLU A 102 -3.73 -40.42 -31.10
C GLU A 102 -3.99 -41.94 -31.13
N MET A 103 -4.73 -42.49 -30.16
CA MET A 103 -5.11 -43.91 -30.19
C MET A 103 -6.26 -44.21 -31.18
N LEU A 104 -7.16 -43.26 -31.41
CA LEU A 104 -8.35 -43.46 -32.26
C LEU A 104 -8.09 -43.20 -33.76
N VAL A 105 -7.16 -42.31 -34.11
CA VAL A 105 -6.84 -41.95 -35.50
C VAL A 105 -6.16 -43.08 -36.31
N PRO A 106 -5.27 -43.92 -35.74
CA PRO A 106 -4.71 -45.10 -36.42
C PRO A 106 -5.76 -46.20 -36.63
N ALA A 107 -6.57 -46.49 -35.60
CA ALA A 107 -7.59 -47.53 -35.62
C ALA A 107 -8.69 -47.30 -36.67
N SER A 108 -8.93 -46.04 -37.03
CA SER A 108 -9.92 -45.64 -38.05
C SER A 108 -9.37 -45.62 -39.49
N LYS A 109 -8.05 -45.68 -39.69
CA LYS A 109 -7.41 -45.74 -41.02
C LYS A 109 -7.16 -47.16 -41.53
N GLU A 110 -7.10 -48.15 -40.64
CA GLU A 110 -6.90 -49.57 -40.99
C GLU A 110 -8.21 -50.33 -41.28
N ALA A 111 -9.38 -49.69 -41.12
CA ALA A 111 -10.70 -50.30 -41.32
C ALA A 111 -11.31 -50.07 -42.72
N LYS A 112 -10.49 -49.94 -43.78
CA LYS A 112 -10.94 -49.81 -45.17
C LYS A 112 -10.32 -50.85 -46.09
#